data_AF-A0A2M8D328-F1
#
_entry.id   AF-A0A2M8D328-F1
#
_cell.length_a   1.000
_cell.length_b   1.000
_cell.length_c   1.000
_cell.angle_alpha   90.00
_cell.angle_beta   90.00
_cell.angle_gamma   90.00
#
_symmetry.space_group_name_H-M   'P 1'
#
loop_
_entity.id
_entity.type
_entity.pdbx_description
1 polymer ?
#
loop_
_entity_poly.entity_id
_entity_poly.type
_entity_poly.pdbx_seq_one_letter_code
_entity_poly.pdbx_strand_id
1 'polypeptide(L)'
;MSGNIHDKGVLILTGYIQGTYGHNFPLSINATICFEQSYGGVDGDSASSTELYALLSAIANIPIRQEIAVTGSVNQYGEIQPVGGLNQKIEGYYRVCKEKGITGTQGVMLPASNVKNLNLCRSIIDAVNRG
;
A
#
# COMPACT_ATOMS: atom_id res chain seq x y z
N MET A 1 17.43 4.22 -2.60
CA MET A 1 17.68 4.11 -4.06
C MET A 1 16.38 3.71 -4.71
N SER A 2 15.81 4.58 -5.55
CA SER A 2 14.55 4.36 -6.28
C SER A 2 14.85 3.90 -7.71
N GLY A 3 14.01 3.01 -8.25
CA GLY A 3 13.96 2.69 -9.68
C GLY A 3 12.98 3.58 -10.47
N ASN A 4 13.11 3.59 -11.80
CA ASN A 4 12.33 4.47 -12.68
C ASN A 4 10.80 4.31 -12.53
N ILE A 5 10.31 3.12 -12.17
CA ILE A 5 8.87 2.88 -12.01
C ILE A 5 8.38 3.49 -10.68
N HIS A 6 9.19 3.45 -9.63
CA HIS A 6 8.87 4.13 -8.37
C HIS A 6 8.84 5.65 -8.55
N ASP A 7 9.80 6.23 -9.27
CA ASP A 7 9.80 7.68 -9.57
C ASP A 7 8.54 8.10 -10.33
N LYS A 8 8.06 7.27 -11.27
CA LYS A 8 6.77 7.46 -11.93
C LYS A 8 5.61 7.41 -10.93
N GLY A 9 5.66 6.53 -9.93
CA GLY A 9 4.71 6.48 -8.82
C GLY A 9 4.58 7.81 -8.10
N VAL A 10 5.70 8.45 -7.73
CA VAL A 10 5.71 9.77 -7.08
C VAL A 10 5.04 10.85 -7.93
N LEU A 11 5.25 10.83 -9.25
CA LEU A 11 4.57 11.74 -10.18
C LEU A 11 3.06 11.49 -10.22
N ILE A 12 2.63 10.22 -10.16
CA ILE A 12 1.20 9.88 -10.09
C ILE A 12 0.56 10.43 -8.81
N LEU A 13 1.24 10.31 -7.66
CA LEU A 13 0.75 10.86 -6.40
C LEU A 13 0.59 12.37 -6.47
N THR A 14 1.58 13.05 -7.04
CA THR A 14 1.55 14.51 -7.25
C THR A 14 0.37 14.90 -8.13
N GLY A 15 0.20 14.21 -9.27
CA GLY A 15 -0.92 14.44 -10.19
C GLY A 15 -2.29 14.21 -9.54
N TYR A 16 -2.43 13.15 -8.75
CA TYR A 16 -3.66 12.87 -8.01
C TYR A 16 -4.01 13.98 -7.01
N ILE A 17 -3.05 14.40 -6.17
CA ILE A 17 -3.28 15.45 -5.17
C ILE A 17 -3.64 16.78 -5.84
N GLN A 18 -2.89 17.16 -6.89
CA GLN A 18 -3.15 18.39 -7.63
C GLN A 18 -4.50 18.37 -8.35
N GLY A 19 -4.83 17.27 -9.03
CA GLY A 19 -6.10 17.12 -9.75
C GLY A 19 -7.31 16.99 -8.82
N THR A 20 -7.13 16.45 -7.62
CA THR A 20 -8.25 16.27 -6.67
C THR A 20 -8.49 17.54 -5.83
N TYR A 21 -7.43 18.19 -5.35
CA TYR A 21 -7.54 19.27 -4.36
C TYR A 21 -7.11 20.65 -4.89
N GLY A 22 -6.26 20.69 -5.91
CA GLY A 22 -5.65 21.93 -6.42
C GLY A 22 -6.60 22.86 -7.16
N HIS A 23 -7.81 22.41 -7.49
CA HIS A 23 -8.84 23.26 -8.11
C HIS A 23 -9.53 24.20 -7.11
N ASN A 24 -9.59 23.83 -5.83
CA ASN A 24 -10.38 24.55 -4.82
C ASN A 24 -9.54 25.54 -4.02
N PHE A 25 -8.24 25.27 -3.85
CA PHE A 25 -7.31 26.13 -3.13
C PHE A 25 -5.87 25.88 -3.60
N PRO A 26 -4.97 26.88 -3.52
CA PRO A 26 -3.57 26.67 -3.84
C PRO A 26 -2.93 25.65 -2.88
N LEU A 27 -2.45 24.54 -3.42
CA LEU A 27 -1.76 23.52 -2.65
C LEU A 27 -0.35 23.99 -2.28
N SER A 28 -0.16 24.39 -1.02
CA SER A 28 1.14 24.70 -0.44
C SER A 28 1.60 23.55 0.46
N ILE A 29 1.97 22.42 -0.15
CA ILE A 29 2.39 21.21 0.55
C ILE A 29 3.80 20.84 0.10
N ASN A 30 4.68 20.60 1.08
CA ASN A 30 5.95 19.94 0.87
C ASN A 30 5.95 18.66 1.72
N ALA A 31 6.11 17.50 1.07
CA ALA A 31 6.05 16.21 1.72
C ALA A 31 7.14 15.29 1.17
N THR A 32 7.68 14.46 2.06
CA THR A 32 8.70 13.47 1.73
C THR A 32 8.22 12.12 2.24
N ILE A 33 8.34 11.10 1.40
CA ILE A 33 7.99 9.72 1.75
C ILE A 33 9.28 8.91 1.81
N CYS A 34 9.41 8.09 2.86
CA CYS A 34 10.56 7.24 3.11
C CYS A 34 10.09 5.81 3.40
N PHE A 35 10.76 4.83 2.79
CA PHE A 35 10.69 3.45 3.24
C PHE A 35 11.75 3.22 4.30
N GLU A 36 11.32 3.22 5.56
CA GLU A 36 12.22 3.03 6.69
C GLU A 36 12.96 1.70 6.62
N GLN A 37 14.24 1.73 7.02
CA GLN A 37 15.15 0.57 7.03
C GLN A 37 15.28 -0.16 5.67
N SER A 38 15.01 0.53 4.55
CA SER A 38 15.23 -0.02 3.21
C SER A 38 16.63 0.32 2.70
N TYR A 39 17.52 -0.68 2.72
CA TYR A 39 18.91 -0.54 2.23
C TYR A 39 19.11 -1.09 0.81
N GLY A 40 18.10 -1.77 0.27
CA GLY A 40 18.08 -2.25 -1.11
C GLY A 40 17.46 -1.23 -2.07
N GLY A 41 17.51 -1.55 -3.38
CA GLY A 41 16.72 -0.82 -4.36
C GLY A 41 15.24 -1.20 -4.25
N VAL A 42 14.35 -0.20 -4.33
CA VAL A 42 12.90 -0.40 -4.45
C VAL A 42 12.49 0.02 -5.85
N ASP A 43 11.81 -0.87 -6.56
CA ASP A 43 11.27 -0.59 -7.90
C ASP A 43 9.89 -1.23 -8.07
N GLY A 44 9.12 -0.68 -9.01
CA GLY A 44 7.70 -0.99 -9.22
C GLY A 44 6.76 0.04 -8.59
N ASP A 45 5.47 -0.09 -8.91
CA ASP A 45 4.40 0.85 -8.52
C ASP A 45 3.46 0.29 -7.45
N SER A 46 3.71 -0.94 -6.99
CA SER A 46 2.78 -1.67 -6.11
C SER A 46 2.64 -1.16 -4.67
N ALA A 47 3.41 -0.11 -4.32
CA ALA A 47 3.34 0.60 -3.05
C ALA A 47 2.66 1.98 -3.16
N SER A 48 2.38 2.45 -4.38
CA SER A 48 1.87 3.82 -4.61
C SER A 48 0.53 4.09 -3.92
N SER A 49 -0.37 3.10 -3.81
CA SER A 49 -1.59 3.27 -3.00
C SER A 49 -1.28 3.49 -1.51
N THR A 50 -0.34 2.73 -0.94
CA THR A 50 0.09 2.86 0.46
C THR A 50 0.75 4.21 0.72
N GLU A 51 1.59 4.68 -0.20
CA GLU A 51 2.22 6.00 -0.16
C GLU A 51 1.17 7.11 -0.18
N LEU A 52 0.15 6.98 -1.04
CA LEU A 52 -0.98 7.90 -1.08
C LEU A 52 -1.73 7.95 0.25
N TYR A 53 -2.03 6.78 0.84
CA TYR A 53 -2.73 6.72 2.12
C TYR A 53 -1.93 7.38 3.24
N ALA A 54 -0.61 7.11 3.31
CA ALA A 54 0.28 7.74 4.28
C ALA A 54 0.31 9.27 4.10
N LEU A 55 0.38 9.76 2.87
CA LEU A 55 0.35 11.19 2.57
C LEU A 55 -0.98 11.84 2.98
N LEU A 56 -2.11 11.23 2.62
CA LEU A 56 -3.45 11.73 2.99
C LEU A 56 -3.65 11.73 4.50
N SER A 57 -3.19 10.68 5.19
CA SER A 57 -3.21 10.58 6.65
C SER A 57 -2.40 11.69 7.31
N ALA A 58 -1.18 11.95 6.81
CA ALA A 58 -0.33 13.04 7.31
C ALA A 58 -0.95 14.42 7.09
N ILE A 59 -1.57 14.65 5.93
CA ILE A 59 -2.26 15.92 5.61
C ILE A 59 -3.51 16.11 6.48
N ALA A 60 -4.33 15.07 6.64
CA ALA A 60 -5.60 15.15 7.35
C ALA A 60 -5.48 14.94 8.87
N ASN A 61 -4.31 14.55 9.37
CA ASN A 61 -4.07 14.13 10.75
C ASN A 61 -5.02 13.01 11.22
N ILE A 62 -5.26 12.03 10.33
CA ILE A 62 -6.13 10.87 10.61
C ILE A 62 -5.25 9.63 10.77
N PRO A 63 -5.28 8.92 11.91
CA PRO A 63 -4.43 7.75 12.14
C PRO A 63 -4.81 6.57 11.24
N ILE A 64 -3.80 5.80 10.81
CA ILE A 64 -3.97 4.56 10.04
C ILE A 64 -3.76 3.34 10.94
N ARG A 65 -4.63 2.34 10.80
CA ARG A 65 -4.53 1.03 11.45
C ARG A 65 -3.26 0.30 11.00
N GLN A 66 -2.35 0.03 11.94
CA GLN A 66 -1.03 -0.57 11.65
C GLN A 66 -1.07 -2.09 11.48
N GLU A 67 -2.16 -2.72 11.93
CA GLU A 67 -2.41 -4.15 11.77
C GLU A 67 -2.87 -4.55 10.35
N ILE A 68 -3.07 -3.59 9.45
CA ILE A 68 -3.45 -3.85 8.07
C ILE A 68 -2.27 -3.52 7.15
N ALA A 69 -1.65 -4.54 6.57
CA ALA A 69 -0.71 -4.34 5.48
C ALA A 69 -1.45 -3.98 4.18
N VAL A 70 -0.81 -3.19 3.32
CA VAL A 70 -1.42 -2.70 2.08
C VAL A 70 -0.50 -2.97 0.90
N THR A 71 -1.06 -3.45 -0.20
CA THR A 71 -0.40 -3.43 -1.51
C THR A 71 -1.41 -3.04 -2.59
N GLY A 72 -0.95 -2.33 -3.60
CA GLY A 72 -1.77 -1.86 -4.70
C GLY A 72 -1.06 -0.74 -5.44
N SER A 73 -1.17 -0.75 -6.76
CA SER A 73 -0.82 0.42 -7.55
C SER A 73 -2.02 1.38 -7.58
N VAL A 74 -1.79 2.67 -7.81
CA VAL A 74 -2.84 3.68 -7.98
C VAL A 74 -2.55 4.50 -9.22
N ASN A 75 -3.59 4.88 -9.97
CA ASN A 75 -3.45 5.81 -11.09
C ASN A 75 -3.77 7.26 -10.68
N GLN A 76 -3.64 8.21 -11.61
CA GLN A 76 -3.87 9.64 -11.34
C GLN A 76 -5.33 9.97 -10.98
N TYR A 77 -6.28 9.08 -11.26
CA TYR A 77 -7.69 9.22 -10.88
C TYR A 77 -8.00 8.61 -9.51
N GLY A 78 -7.00 8.05 -8.82
CA GLY A 78 -7.18 7.39 -7.53
C GLY A 78 -7.70 5.95 -7.64
N GLU A 79 -7.73 5.36 -8.83
CA GLU A 79 -8.20 4.00 -9.04
C GLU A 79 -7.10 2.99 -8.70
N ILE A 80 -7.45 1.97 -7.90
CA ILE A 80 -6.51 0.92 -7.48
C ILE A 80 -6.31 -0.11 -8.58
N GLN A 81 -5.05 -0.40 -8.88
CA GLN A 81 -4.60 -1.25 -9.99
C GLN A 81 -3.97 -2.55 -9.48
N PRO A 82 -4.09 -3.66 -10.26
CA PRO A 82 -3.53 -4.95 -9.88
C PRO A 82 -2.01 -4.91 -9.76
N VAL A 83 -1.48 -5.77 -8.90
CA VAL A 83 -0.05 -5.90 -8.65
C VAL A 83 0.41 -7.35 -8.76
N GLY A 84 1.71 -7.54 -9.00
CA GLY A 84 2.36 -8.85 -8.97
C GLY A 84 2.75 -9.29 -7.55
N GLY A 85 3.08 -10.59 -7.42
CA GLY A 85 3.65 -11.17 -6.19
C GLY A 85 2.68 -11.21 -5.01
N LEU A 86 1.37 -11.26 -5.27
CA LEU A 86 0.35 -11.08 -4.24
C LEU A 86 0.41 -12.15 -3.14
N ASN A 87 0.54 -13.43 -3.51
CA ASN A 87 0.61 -14.52 -2.54
C ASN A 87 1.83 -14.36 -1.63
N GLN A 88 3.00 -14.03 -2.18
CA GLN A 88 4.23 -13.79 -1.42
C GLN A 88 4.10 -12.61 -0.45
N LYS A 89 3.42 -11.54 -0.86
CA LYS A 89 3.15 -10.38 -0.01
C LYS A 89 2.25 -10.74 1.18
N ILE A 90 1.17 -11.48 0.92
CA ILE A 90 0.25 -11.92 1.97
C ILE A 90 0.93 -12.91 2.93
N GLU A 91 1.65 -13.89 2.39
CA GLU A 91 2.40 -14.88 3.18
C GLU A 91 3.49 -14.22 4.02
N GLY A 92 4.21 -13.25 3.46
CA GLY A 92 5.22 -12.47 4.17
C GLY A 92 4.64 -11.74 5.37
N TYR A 93 3.52 -11.04 5.18
CA TYR A 93 2.86 -10.34 6.30
C TYR A 93 2.31 -11.30 7.35
N TYR A 94 1.67 -12.40 6.92
CA TYR A 94 1.15 -13.42 7.83
C TYR A 94 2.26 -14.03 8.70
N ARG A 95 3.44 -14.31 8.14
CA ARG A 95 4.60 -14.79 8.89
C ARG A 95 5.02 -13.82 9.99
N VAL A 96 5.12 -12.53 9.66
CA VAL A 96 5.46 -11.48 10.66
C VAL A 96 4.39 -11.42 11.76
N CYS A 97 3.11 -11.48 11.40
CA CYS A 97 2.01 -11.51 12.38
C CYS A 97 2.11 -12.74 13.30
N LYS A 98 2.42 -13.91 12.74
CA LYS A 98 2.59 -15.14 13.51
C LYS A 98 3.77 -15.06 14.48
N GLU A 99 4.89 -14.49 14.06
CA GLU A 99 6.08 -14.30 14.90
C GLU A 99 5.85 -13.27 16.02
N LYS A 100 5.08 -12.22 15.74
CA LYS A 100 4.73 -11.18 16.73
C LYS A 100 3.51 -11.50 17.60
N GLY A 101 2.77 -12.55 17.28
CA GLY A 101 1.50 -12.90 17.90
C GLY A 101 0.30 -12.41 17.08
N ILE A 102 -0.61 -13.35 16.78
CA ILE A 102 -1.84 -13.05 16.03
C ILE A 102 -2.85 -12.37 16.95
N THR A 103 -3.36 -11.21 16.53
CA THR A 103 -4.31 -10.40 17.33
C THR A 103 -5.78 -10.62 16.97
N GLY A 104 -6.07 -11.32 15.86
CA GLY A 104 -7.42 -11.48 15.29
C GLY A 104 -7.93 -10.26 14.49
N THR A 105 -7.16 -9.17 14.46
CA THR A 105 -7.52 -7.94 13.73
C THR A 105 -6.60 -7.63 12.55
N GLN A 106 -5.53 -8.41 12.40
CA GLN A 106 -4.52 -8.24 11.35
C GLN A 106 -5.06 -8.69 9.99
N GLY A 107 -4.58 -8.05 8.92
CA GLY A 107 -4.99 -8.41 7.57
C GLY A 107 -4.19 -7.73 6.48
N VAL A 108 -4.55 -8.03 5.23
CA VAL A 108 -3.94 -7.42 4.04
C VAL A 108 -5.04 -6.80 3.17
N MET A 109 -4.91 -5.51 2.90
CA MET A 109 -5.68 -4.81 1.87
C MET A 109 -4.99 -4.96 0.51
N LEU A 110 -5.76 -5.35 -0.50
CA LEU A 110 -5.27 -5.65 -1.85
C LEU A 110 -6.27 -5.20 -2.94
N PRO A 111 -5.84 -5.10 -4.22
CA PRO A 111 -6.73 -4.71 -5.31
C PRO A 111 -7.83 -5.76 -5.53
N ALA A 112 -9.08 -5.33 -5.68
CA ALA A 112 -10.20 -6.26 -5.96
C ALA A 112 -9.99 -7.05 -7.26
N SER A 113 -9.33 -6.44 -8.26
CA SER A 113 -8.96 -7.09 -9.53
C SER A 113 -8.00 -8.28 -9.37
N ASN A 114 -7.28 -8.34 -8.25
CA ASN A 114 -6.31 -9.38 -7.93
C ASN A 114 -6.92 -10.61 -7.23
N VAL A 115 -8.20 -10.60 -6.83
CA VAL A 115 -8.84 -11.71 -6.10
C VAL A 115 -8.71 -13.04 -6.84
N LYS A 116 -8.87 -13.02 -8.17
CA LYS A 116 -8.71 -14.19 -9.05
C LYS A 116 -7.28 -14.76 -9.09
N ASN A 117 -6.28 -14.03 -8.57
CA ASN A 117 -4.88 -14.45 -8.52
C ASN A 117 -4.49 -15.07 -7.17
N LEU A 118 -5.41 -15.08 -6.19
CA LEU A 118 -5.14 -15.64 -4.87
C LEU A 118 -5.03 -17.16 -4.95
N ASN A 119 -3.89 -17.66 -4.47
CA ASN A 119 -3.62 -19.07 -4.27
C ASN A 119 -2.82 -19.22 -2.98
N LEU A 120 -3.51 -19.07 -1.86
CA LEU A 120 -2.93 -19.00 -0.52
C LEU A 120 -2.79 -20.39 0.09
N CYS A 121 -1.73 -20.61 0.86
CA CYS A 121 -1.55 -21.85 1.59
C CYS A 121 -2.65 -22.06 2.64
N ARG A 122 -2.88 -23.33 2.99
CA ARG A 122 -3.99 -23.75 3.88
C ARG A 122 -3.97 -23.06 5.23
N SER A 123 -2.78 -22.81 5.79
CA SER A 123 -2.63 -22.17 7.10
C SER A 123 -3.17 -20.73 7.13
N ILE A 124 -3.07 -20.00 6.02
CA ILE A 124 -3.63 -18.64 5.90
C ILE A 124 -5.14 -18.71 5.74
N ILE A 125 -5.63 -19.63 4.91
CA ILE A 125 -7.08 -19.86 4.74
C ILE A 125 -7.72 -20.22 6.08
N ASP A 126 -7.11 -21.12 6.84
CA ASP A 126 -7.61 -21.53 8.15
C ASP A 126 -7.55 -20.39 9.17
N ALA A 127 -6.54 -19.50 9.12
CA ALA A 127 -6.48 -18.30 9.96
C ALA A 127 -7.63 -17.34 9.63
N VAL A 128 -7.84 -17.02 8.35
CA VAL A 128 -8.95 -16.16 7.90
C VAL A 128 -10.31 -16.73 8.33
N ASN A 129 -10.51 -18.04 8.25
CA ASN A 129 -11.77 -18.69 8.65
C ASN A 129 -12.03 -18.66 10.16
N ARG A 130 -11.01 -18.44 10.99
CA ARG A 130 -11.14 -18.39 12.45
C ARG A 130 -11.40 -16.98 12.99
N GLY A 131 -11.29 -15.95 12.15
CA GLY A 131 -11.25 -14.55 12.56
C GLY A 131 -9.95 -14.22 13.28
#